data_AF-Q25068-F1
#
_entry.id   AF-Q25068-F1
#
_cell.length_a   1.000
_cell.length_b   1.000
_cell.length_c   1.000
_cell.angle_alpha   90.00
_cell.angle_beta   90.00
_cell.angle_gamma   90.00
#
_symmetry.space_group_name_H-M   'P 1'
#
loop_
_entity.id
_entity.type
_entity.pdbx_description
1 polymer ?
#
loop_
_entity_poly.entity_id
_entity_poly.type
_entity_poly.pdbx_seq_one_letter_code
_entity_poly.pdbx_strand_id
1 'polypeptide(L)'
;WVVTAAHCLIFGRFEVVAGLYERADESDVQVRQVNSKQQFRHEKYDLDEFPYDIGLIYIEEAFDLNALSRDGFAPVAPINLPSGKYEQVGRGKIFGWGRDNSGYLASTLQTLDVDVIDYAKCKTLVPVTSPLEEGNICSYTAGTSDGACNGDTGGPL
;
A
#
# COMPACT_ATOMS: atom_id res chain seq x y z
N TRP A 1 7.29 10.04 8.01
CA TRP A 1 6.02 9.32 8.17
C TRP A 1 5.88 8.31 7.06
N VAL A 2 5.23 7.17 7.33
CA VAL A 2 4.78 6.20 6.34
C VAL A 2 3.29 5.96 6.54
N VAL A 3 2.53 5.90 5.45
CA VAL A 3 1.10 5.58 5.45
C VAL A 3 0.94 4.10 5.11
N THR A 4 0.03 3.41 5.79
CA THR A 4 -0.29 2.00 5.55
C THR A 4 -1.74 1.71 5.99
N ALA A 5 -2.16 0.45 5.98
CA ALA A 5 -3.44 0.03 6.55
C ALA A 5 -3.35 -0.08 8.08
N ALA A 6 -4.44 0.22 8.79
CA ALA A 6 -4.48 0.16 10.25
C ALA A 6 -4.27 -1.28 10.76
N HIS A 7 -4.81 -2.26 10.04
CA HIS A 7 -4.69 -3.67 10.42
C HIS A 7 -3.28 -4.26 10.23
N CYS A 8 -2.38 -3.55 9.53
CA CYS A 8 -0.95 -3.91 9.50
C CYS A 8 -0.23 -3.58 10.82
N LEU A 9 -0.78 -2.65 11.62
CA LEU A 9 -0.19 -2.13 12.84
C LEU A 9 -0.57 -2.97 14.08
N ILE A 10 -0.43 -4.30 13.95
CA ILE A 10 -0.73 -5.27 15.03
C ILE A 10 0.54 -5.84 15.68
N PHE A 11 1.70 -5.63 15.07
CA PHE A 11 2.98 -6.18 15.55
C PHE A 11 3.67 -5.21 16.50
N GLY A 12 4.19 -5.73 17.62
CA GLY A 12 4.89 -4.90 18.61
C GLY A 12 6.20 -4.28 18.09
N ARG A 13 6.86 -4.93 17.13
CA ARG A 13 8.09 -4.48 16.45
C ARG A 13 8.14 -4.99 15.02
N PHE A 14 8.64 -4.18 14.11
CA PHE A 14 8.91 -4.54 12.72
C PHE A 14 9.86 -3.51 12.07
N GLU A 15 10.24 -3.78 10.83
CA GLU A 15 11.09 -2.92 10.02
C GLU A 15 10.28 -2.21 8.95
N VAL A 16 10.62 -0.95 8.70
CA VAL A 16 10.21 -0.21 7.51
C VAL A 16 11.43 -0.14 6.58
N VAL A 17 11.30 -0.71 5.39
CA VAL A 17 12.36 -0.75 4.38
C VAL A 17 11.96 0.15 3.21
N ALA A 18 12.81 1.10 2.85
CA ALA A 18 12.62 1.99 1.70
C ALA A 18 13.72 1.77 0.65
N GLY A 19 13.38 1.92 -0.63
CA GLY A 19 14.31 1.73 -1.75
C GLY A 19 14.52 0.28 -2.18
N LEU A 20 13.77 -0.67 -1.61
CA LEU A 20 13.81 -2.08 -2.02
C LEU A 20 13.20 -2.24 -3.42
N TYR A 21 13.86 -3.02 -4.29
CA TYR A 21 13.33 -3.40 -5.61
C TYR A 21 13.26 -4.92 -5.76
N GLU A 22 14.37 -5.61 -5.52
CA GLU A 22 14.44 -7.07 -5.41
C GLU A 22 14.54 -7.47 -3.94
N ARG A 23 13.65 -8.35 -3.46
CA ARG A 23 13.55 -8.67 -2.02
C ARG A 23 14.83 -9.27 -1.42
N ALA A 24 15.67 -9.88 -2.24
CA ALA A 24 16.92 -10.50 -1.81
C ALA A 24 18.12 -9.54 -1.89
N ASP A 25 17.94 -8.34 -2.45
CA ASP A 25 18.98 -7.33 -2.62
C ASP A 25 18.74 -6.14 -1.68
N GLU A 26 19.53 -6.09 -0.61
CA GLU A 26 19.50 -5.02 0.39
C GLU A 26 20.62 -3.98 0.19
N SER A 27 21.27 -3.95 -0.99
CA SER A 27 22.46 -3.11 -1.19
C SER A 27 22.20 -1.61 -1.13
N ASP A 28 21.03 -1.16 -1.60
CA ASP A 28 20.67 0.27 -1.71
C ASP A 28 19.44 0.64 -0.84
N VAL A 29 19.08 -0.20 0.15
CA VAL A 29 17.89 0.01 0.99
C VAL A 29 18.17 0.83 2.24
N GLN A 30 17.15 1.51 2.72
CA GLN A 30 17.16 2.20 4.01
C GLN A 30 16.20 1.50 4.96
N VAL A 31 16.73 0.95 6.06
CA VAL A 31 15.94 0.22 7.06
C VAL A 31 15.73 1.08 8.30
N ARG A 32 14.50 1.07 8.84
CA ARG A 32 14.15 1.74 10.10
C ARG A 32 13.43 0.77 11.02
N GLN A 33 13.96 0.61 12.23
CA GLN A 33 13.31 -0.18 13.27
C GLN A 33 12.12 0.61 13.84
N VAL A 34 10.97 -0.05 13.93
CA VAL A 34 9.73 0.55 14.42
C VAL A 34 9.17 -0.29 15.55
N ASN A 35 8.75 0.39 16.63
CA ASN A 35 8.05 -0.24 17.75
C ASN A 35 6.63 0.33 17.91
N SER A 36 5.85 -0.25 18.82
CA SER A 36 4.46 0.12 19.05
C SER A 36 4.19 1.59 19.39
N LYS A 37 5.16 2.34 19.92
CA LYS A 37 5.00 3.78 20.25
C LYS A 37 5.01 4.68 19.02
N GLN A 38 5.45 4.16 17.88
CA GLN A 38 5.55 4.88 16.61
C GLN A 38 4.37 4.55 15.67
N GLN A 39 3.43 3.72 16.11
CA GLN A 39 2.34 3.21 15.30
C GLN A 39 1.02 3.89 15.71
N PHE A 40 0.33 4.47 14.74
CA PHE A 40 -0.89 5.23 14.97
C PHE A 40 -1.98 4.70 14.04
N ARG A 41 -2.94 3.98 14.59
CA ARG A 41 -4.15 3.57 13.87
C ARG A 41 -5.15 4.72 13.93
N HIS A 42 -5.93 4.90 12.86
CA HIS A 42 -7.03 5.85 12.88
C HIS A 42 -7.96 5.59 14.08
N GLU A 43 -8.39 6.62 14.79
CA GLU A 43 -9.10 6.50 16.08
C GLU A 43 -10.47 5.84 15.95
N LYS A 44 -11.04 5.83 14.74
CA LYS A 44 -12.29 5.16 14.40
C LYS A 44 -12.12 3.75 13.83
N TYR A 45 -10.88 3.26 13.69
CA TYR A 45 -10.65 1.90 13.24
C TYR A 45 -10.98 0.92 14.37
N ASP A 46 -11.91 -0.01 14.12
CA ASP A 46 -12.19 -1.13 15.01
C ASP A 46 -11.57 -2.41 14.41
N LEU A 47 -11.10 -3.32 15.27
CA LEU A 47 -10.39 -4.54 14.85
C LEU A 47 -11.25 -5.46 13.97
N ASP A 48 -12.58 -5.33 14.05
CA ASP A 48 -13.56 -6.18 13.39
C ASP A 48 -14.33 -5.49 12.25
N GLU A 49 -14.12 -4.17 12.01
CA GLU A 49 -14.94 -3.40 11.07
C GLU A 49 -14.10 -2.50 10.13
N PHE A 50 -14.32 -2.66 8.82
CA PHE A 50 -13.83 -1.75 7.78
C PHE A 50 -14.89 -0.67 7.56
N PRO A 51 -14.83 0.42 8.33
CA PRO A 51 -14.23 1.61 7.74
C PRO A 51 -12.97 2.09 8.47
N TYR A 52 -12.27 3.03 7.84
CA TYR A 52 -11.10 3.72 8.42
C TYR A 52 -9.85 2.84 8.63
N ASP A 53 -9.64 1.84 7.78
CA ASP A 53 -8.44 1.02 7.75
C ASP A 53 -7.22 1.79 7.20
N ILE A 54 -6.78 2.80 7.95
CA ILE A 54 -5.62 3.64 7.66
C ILE A 54 -4.77 3.80 8.92
N GLY A 55 -3.47 3.64 8.74
CA GLY A 55 -2.46 3.73 9.78
C GLY A 55 -1.31 4.62 9.37
N LEU A 56 -0.68 5.25 10.35
CA LEU A 56 0.51 6.05 10.20
C LEU A 56 1.64 5.48 11.05
N ILE A 57 2.85 5.48 10.49
CA ILE A 57 4.08 5.12 11.19
C ILE A 57 4.97 6.35 11.27
N TYR A 58 5.32 6.74 12.49
CA TYR A 58 6.31 7.78 12.74
C TYR A 58 7.73 7.21 12.63
N ILE A 59 8.53 7.80 11.75
CA ILE A 59 9.91 7.41 11.52
C ILE A 59 10.81 8.39 12.28
N GLU A 60 11.48 7.92 13.34
CA GLU A 60 12.33 8.76 14.20
C GLU A 60 13.58 9.26 13.45
N GLU A 61 14.28 8.36 12.76
CA GLU A 61 15.40 8.69 11.89
C GLU A 61 14.88 8.83 10.45
N ALA A 62 14.82 10.05 9.93
CA ALA A 62 14.31 10.29 8.58
C ALA A 62 15.05 9.47 7.50
N PHE A 63 14.34 9.11 6.43
CA PHE A 63 14.98 8.58 5.24
C PHE A 63 15.82 9.66 4.55
N ASP A 64 16.98 9.29 4.04
CA ASP A 64 17.80 10.16 3.20
C ASP A 64 17.25 10.13 1.77
N LEU A 65 16.53 11.19 1.40
CA LEU A 65 15.95 11.34 0.07
C LEU A 65 16.98 11.75 -1.00
N ASN A 66 18.21 12.08 -0.59
CA ASN A 66 19.31 12.45 -1.49
C ASN A 66 20.31 11.30 -1.69
N ALA A 67 20.13 10.17 -0.99
CA ALA A 67 20.95 8.98 -1.20
C ALA A 67 20.76 8.47 -2.64
N LEU A 68 21.86 8.14 -3.31
CA LEU A 68 21.86 7.62 -4.68
C LEU A 68 22.26 6.14 -4.68
N SER A 69 21.52 5.33 -5.42
CA SER A 69 21.92 3.96 -5.77
C SER A 69 23.10 3.98 -6.76
N ARG A 70 23.68 2.81 -7.01
CA ARG A 70 24.88 2.66 -7.88
C ARG A 70 24.68 3.17 -9.31
N ASP A 71 23.45 3.21 -9.79
CA ASP A 71 23.05 3.71 -11.10
C ASP A 71 22.84 5.24 -11.11
N GLY A 72 23.00 5.92 -9.97
CA GLY A 72 22.93 7.37 -9.85
C GLY A 72 21.52 7.93 -9.62
N PHE A 73 20.52 7.08 -9.40
CA PHE A 73 19.15 7.51 -9.10
C PHE A 73 18.86 7.49 -7.59
N ALA A 74 17.91 8.30 -7.13
CA ALA A 74 17.47 8.25 -5.73
C ALA A 74 16.37 7.17 -5.59
N PRO A 75 16.58 6.09 -4.82
CA PRO A 75 15.62 4.99 -4.72
C PRO A 75 14.45 5.30 -3.78
N VAL A 76 14.51 6.40 -3.02
CA VAL A 76 13.49 6.80 -2.04
C VAL A 76 12.95 8.18 -2.37
N ALA A 77 11.64 8.30 -2.51
CA ALA A 77 10.95 9.57 -2.69
C ALA A 77 9.60 9.58 -1.94
N PRO A 78 9.12 10.76 -1.49
CA PRO A 78 7.78 10.88 -0.95
C PRO A 78 6.73 10.80 -2.07
N ILE A 79 5.55 10.27 -1.74
CA ILE A 79 4.37 10.36 -2.59
C ILE A 79 3.50 11.55 -2.16
N ASN A 80 2.92 12.25 -3.13
CA ASN A 80 1.97 13.31 -2.84
C ASN A 80 0.64 12.72 -2.39
N LEU A 81 0.11 13.22 -1.27
CA LEU A 81 -1.25 12.90 -0.87
C LEU A 81 -2.25 13.63 -1.78
N PRO A 82 -3.42 13.02 -2.07
CA PRO A 82 -4.47 13.67 -2.82
C PRO A 82 -4.92 14.94 -2.09
N SER A 83 -5.24 16.00 -2.85
CA SER A 83 -5.87 17.20 -2.32
C SER A 83 -7.37 17.16 -2.61
N GLY A 84 -8.18 17.22 -1.56
CA GLY A 84 -9.64 17.17 -1.68
C GLY A 84 -10.23 15.75 -1.68
N LYS A 85 -11.52 15.66 -1.99
CA LYS A 85 -12.26 14.40 -2.00
C LYS A 85 -12.00 13.67 -3.32
N TYR A 86 -11.65 12.38 -3.22
CA TYR A 86 -11.55 11.52 -4.39
C TYR A 86 -12.97 11.22 -4.90
N GLU A 87 -13.34 11.78 -6.05
CA GLU A 87 -14.66 11.59 -6.67
C GLU A 87 -14.55 11.04 -8.10
N GLN A 88 -13.38 10.57 -8.51
CA GLN A 88 -13.08 10.32 -9.91
C GLN A 88 -13.01 8.82 -10.24
N VAL A 89 -13.68 8.44 -11.32
CA VAL A 89 -13.33 7.28 -12.14
C VAL A 89 -12.07 7.64 -12.92
N GLY A 90 -11.11 6.73 -13.02
CA GLY A 90 -9.83 7.07 -13.64
C GLY A 90 -8.90 5.89 -13.80
N ARG A 91 -7.60 6.17 -13.94
CA ARG A 91 -6.54 5.16 -13.99
C ARG A 91 -5.71 5.25 -12.72
N GLY A 92 -5.41 4.10 -12.14
CA GLY A 92 -4.54 3.94 -10.98
C GLY A 92 -3.41 2.97 -11.28
N LYS A 93 -2.48 2.84 -10.34
CA LYS A 93 -1.36 1.92 -10.48
C LYS A 93 -1.03 1.30 -9.13
N ILE A 94 -1.12 -0.02 -9.07
CA ILE A 94 -0.80 -0.79 -7.87
C ILE A 94 0.66 -1.22 -7.96
N PHE A 95 1.33 -1.27 -6.81
CA PHE A 95 2.71 -1.73 -6.67
C PHE A 95 2.82 -2.75 -5.53
N GLY A 96 3.65 -3.78 -5.69
CA GLY A 96 3.86 -4.77 -4.63
C GLY A 96 4.75 -5.97 -5.00
N TRP A 97 5.10 -6.78 -4.00
CA TRP A 97 5.80 -8.06 -4.08
C TRP A 97 4.91 -9.27 -3.75
N GLY A 98 3.60 -9.06 -3.78
CA GLY A 98 2.58 -10.04 -3.48
C GLY A 98 2.55 -11.15 -4.51
N ARG A 99 1.60 -12.06 -4.34
CA ARG A 99 1.49 -13.21 -5.24
C ARG A 99 1.16 -12.74 -6.65
N ASP A 100 1.97 -13.18 -7.62
CA ASP A 100 1.71 -12.99 -9.04
C ASP A 100 0.88 -14.14 -9.62
N ASN A 101 0.73 -14.16 -10.95
CA ASN A 101 -0.02 -15.20 -11.67
C ASN A 101 0.60 -16.61 -11.60
N SER A 102 1.84 -16.75 -11.12
CA SER A 102 2.43 -18.05 -10.79
C SER A 102 1.96 -18.59 -9.42
N GLY A 103 1.32 -17.74 -8.60
CA GLY A 103 0.88 -18.05 -7.24
C GLY A 103 1.96 -17.92 -6.18
N TYR A 104 3.20 -17.57 -6.55
CA TYR A 104 4.31 -17.31 -5.64
C TYR A 104 4.48 -15.82 -5.38
N LEU A 105 5.08 -15.46 -4.25
CA LEU A 105 5.46 -14.07 -3.99
C LEU A 105 6.51 -13.63 -5.01
N ALA A 106 6.31 -12.46 -5.61
CA ALA A 106 7.25 -11.92 -6.58
C ALA A 106 8.59 -11.58 -5.91
N SER A 107 9.71 -11.88 -6.57
CA SER A 107 11.04 -11.51 -6.10
C SER A 107 11.35 -10.04 -6.36
N THR A 108 10.87 -9.51 -7.48
CA THR A 108 11.02 -8.11 -7.90
C THR A 108 9.70 -7.36 -7.77
N LEU A 109 9.77 -6.05 -7.54
CA LEU A 109 8.60 -5.19 -7.42
C LEU A 109 7.76 -5.26 -8.70
N GLN A 110 6.50 -5.63 -8.56
CA GLN A 110 5.52 -5.66 -9.64
C GLN A 110 4.72 -4.37 -9.69
N THR A 111 4.19 -4.06 -10.88
CA THR A 111 3.25 -2.98 -11.07
C THR A 111 2.09 -3.43 -11.95
N LEU A 112 0.89 -2.94 -11.66
CA LEU A 112 -0.31 -3.20 -12.44
C LEU A 112 -1.06 -1.90 -12.69
N ASP A 113 -1.32 -1.60 -13.96
CA ASP A 113 -2.26 -0.54 -14.33
C ASP A 113 -3.69 -1.02 -14.12
N VAL A 114 -4.48 -0.20 -13.43
CA VAL A 114 -5.88 -0.52 -13.12
C VAL A 114 -6.81 0.63 -13.46
N ASP A 115 -8.07 0.32 -13.73
CA ASP A 115 -9.12 1.33 -13.79
C ASP A 115 -9.74 1.49 -12.41
N VAL A 116 -9.80 2.72 -11.92
CA VAL A 116 -10.52 3.08 -10.70
C VAL A 116 -11.98 3.33 -11.06
N ILE A 117 -12.88 2.64 -10.38
CA ILE A 117 -14.33 2.67 -10.64
C ILE A 117 -15.07 3.35 -9.49
N ASP A 118 -16.25 3.88 -9.78
CA ASP A 118 -17.08 4.50 -8.76
C ASP A 118 -17.66 3.48 -7.76
N TYR A 119 -18.04 3.98 -6.58
CA TYR A 119 -18.60 3.17 -5.49
C TYR A 119 -19.85 2.39 -5.91
N ALA A 120 -20.75 3.02 -6.68
CA ALA A 120 -22.00 2.38 -7.09
C ALA A 120 -21.72 1.16 -7.98
N LYS A 121 -20.80 1.29 -8.94
CA LYS A 121 -20.36 0.20 -9.80
C LYS A 121 -19.66 -0.87 -8.98
N CYS A 122 -18.75 -0.49 -8.07
CA CYS A 122 -18.05 -1.43 -7.20
C CYS A 122 -19.02 -2.29 -6.39
N LYS A 123 -20.04 -1.67 -5.79
CA LYS A 123 -21.09 -2.35 -5.02
C LYS A 123 -21.87 -3.39 -5.83
N THR A 124 -21.98 -3.22 -7.16
CA THR A 124 -22.61 -4.23 -8.03
C THR A 124 -21.69 -5.40 -8.39
N LEU A 125 -20.37 -5.24 -8.22
CA LEU A 125 -19.37 -6.23 -8.62
C LEU A 125 -18.89 -7.09 -7.45
N VAL A 126 -18.94 -6.58 -6.22
CA VAL A 126 -18.56 -7.32 -5.00
C VAL A 126 -19.77 -8.08 -4.41
N PRO A 127 -19.54 -9.17 -3.65
CA PRO A 127 -20.59 -9.83 -2.89
C PRO A 127 -21.37 -8.85 -2.00
N VAL A 128 -22.68 -9.06 -1.85
CA VAL A 128 -23.55 -8.22 -0.99
C VAL A 128 -23.10 -8.22 0.48
N THR A 129 -22.38 -9.26 0.91
CA THR A 129 -21.83 -9.39 2.26
C THR A 129 -20.49 -8.69 2.45
N SER A 130 -19.90 -8.11 1.39
CA SER A 130 -18.64 -7.39 1.50
C SER A 130 -18.83 -6.11 2.32
N PRO A 131 -17.93 -5.81 3.29
CA PRO A 131 -17.99 -4.60 4.12
C PRO A 131 -17.51 -3.38 3.31
N LEU A 132 -18.27 -2.99 2.29
CA LEU A 132 -17.93 -1.90 1.36
C LEU A 132 -18.62 -0.59 1.77
N GLU A 133 -17.81 0.41 2.12
CA GLU A 133 -18.22 1.73 2.60
C GLU A 133 -17.90 2.84 1.58
N GLU A 134 -18.61 3.97 1.63
CA GLU A 134 -18.44 5.08 0.67
C GLU A 134 -17.03 5.68 0.65
N GLY A 135 -16.27 5.50 1.74
CA GLY A 135 -14.87 5.92 1.82
C GLY A 135 -13.88 5.00 1.08
N ASN A 136 -14.32 3.83 0.60
CA ASN A 136 -13.46 2.91 -0.13
C ASN A 136 -13.28 3.33 -1.60
N ILE A 137 -12.08 3.09 -2.12
CA ILE A 137 -11.76 3.22 -3.54
C ILE A 137 -11.66 1.81 -4.12
N CYS A 138 -12.30 1.58 -5.27
CA CYS A 138 -12.28 0.29 -5.93
C CYS A 138 -11.55 0.37 -7.26
N SER A 139 -10.72 -0.64 -7.54
CA SER A 139 -10.12 -0.83 -8.85
C SER A 139 -10.66 -2.10 -9.52
N TYR A 140 -10.86 -2.04 -10.83
CA TYR A 140 -11.35 -3.15 -11.63
C TYR A 140 -11.00 -2.95 -13.10
N THR A 141 -10.20 -3.86 -13.67
CA THR A 141 -9.88 -3.86 -15.10
C THR A 141 -10.68 -4.95 -15.80
N ALA A 142 -11.55 -4.57 -16.73
CA ALA A 142 -12.40 -5.53 -17.43
C ALA A 142 -11.59 -6.50 -18.32
N GLY A 143 -11.98 -7.77 -18.34
CA GLY A 143 -11.36 -8.79 -19.21
C GLY A 143 -10.08 -9.42 -18.65
N THR A 144 -9.68 -9.05 -17.43
CA THR A 144 -8.57 -9.67 -16.70
C THR A 144 -9.02 -10.07 -15.29
N SER A 145 -8.31 -11.04 -14.70
CA SER A 145 -8.40 -11.41 -13.28
C SER A 145 -7.29 -10.77 -12.44
N ASP A 146 -6.43 -9.95 -13.05
CA ASP A 146 -5.32 -9.29 -12.38
C ASP A 146 -5.83 -8.21 -11.42
N GLY A 147 -5.17 -8.09 -10.28
CA GLY A 147 -5.48 -7.11 -9.25
C GLY A 147 -4.47 -7.18 -8.10
N ALA A 148 -4.71 -6.42 -7.04
CA ALA A 148 -3.96 -6.61 -5.80
C ALA A 148 -4.23 -8.03 -5.26
N CYS A 149 -3.17 -8.78 -4.99
CA CYS A 149 -3.24 -10.13 -4.44
C CYS A 149 -2.49 -10.21 -3.11
N ASN A 150 -2.62 -11.34 -2.41
CA ASN A 150 -2.04 -11.54 -1.08
C ASN A 150 -0.52 -11.28 -1.06
N GLY A 151 -0.06 -10.47 -0.13
CA GLY A 151 1.38 -10.30 0.17
C GLY A 151 1.82 -8.87 0.49
N ASP A 152 1.12 -7.84 -0.01
CA ASP A 152 1.41 -6.43 0.29
C ASP A 152 0.17 -5.68 0.79
N THR A 153 -0.41 -6.22 1.84
CA THR A 153 -1.51 -5.58 2.53
C THR A 153 -1.12 -4.19 3.03
N GLY A 154 -1.95 -3.18 2.73
CA GLY A 154 -1.67 -1.77 3.05
C GLY A 154 -0.71 -1.08 2.07
N GLY A 155 -0.40 -1.71 0.93
CA GLY A 155 0.36 -1.12 -0.17
C GLY A 155 -0.39 -0.02 -0.95
N PRO A 156 0.32 0.71 -1.82
CA PRO A 156 -0.23 1.88 -2.52
C PRO A 156 -1.07 1.50 -3.76
N LEU A 157 -2.06 2.36 -4.04
CA LEU A 157 -2.83 2.46 -5.28
C LEU A 157 -2.65 3.87 -5.88
#